data_AF-A0A015LVJ1-F1
#
_entry.id   AF-A0A015LVJ1-F1
#
_cell.length_a   1.000
_cell.length_b   1.000
_cell.length_c   1.000
_cell.angle_alpha   90.00
_cell.angle_beta   90.00
_cell.angle_gamma   90.00
#
_symmetry.space_group_name_H-M   'P 1'
#
loop_
_entity.id
_entity.type
_entity.pdbx_description
1 polymer ?
#
loop_
_entity_poly.entity_id
_entity_poly.type
_entity_poly.pdbx_seq_one_letter_code
_entity_poly.pdbx_strand_id
1 'polypeptide(L)'
;MVGAWFCILGGVFLSRVVVQPLTDLIPLTINLQDFDEVRRIARLFYSLSRALQQLSLFYQNLKLTPSDQRFFPYIRQFPFKGEDINFTYINEIFDDHTRTIWKAKKENGQIIVVKFTPKYNIEAHNICSSIFVPQICSIVAMIMKQKLFGI
;
A
#
# COMPACT_ATOMS: atom_id res chain seq x y z
N MET A 1 -0.79 28.59 14.10
CA MET A 1 -1.05 28.49 12.64
C MET A 1 -2.55 28.70 12.44
N VAL A 2 -2.95 29.77 11.75
CA VAL A 2 -4.38 30.12 11.56
C VAL A 2 -4.59 30.34 10.07
N GLY A 3 -5.49 29.56 9.45
CA GLY A 3 -5.75 29.63 8.01
C GLY A 3 -6.41 28.37 7.48
N ALA A 4 -7.02 28.45 6.28
CA ALA A 4 -7.58 27.30 5.60
C ALA A 4 -6.46 26.43 5.00
N TRP A 5 -6.60 25.11 5.15
CA TRP A 5 -5.68 24.10 4.62
C TRP A 5 -6.47 23.08 3.81
N PHE A 6 -5.80 22.50 2.83
CA PHE A 6 -6.38 21.51 1.94
C PHE A 6 -5.44 20.30 1.83
N CYS A 7 -6.00 19.09 1.80
CA CYS A 7 -5.25 17.86 1.58
C CYS A 7 -6.12 16.91 0.76
N ILE A 8 -5.51 16.23 -0.21
CA ILE A 8 -6.17 15.20 -1.00
C ILE A 8 -5.86 13.85 -0.37
N LEU A 9 -6.90 13.12 0.03
CA LEU A 9 -6.80 11.77 0.58
C LEU A 9 -7.27 10.75 -0.46
N GLY A 10 -6.59 9.61 -0.53
CA GLY A 10 -6.98 8.44 -1.30
C GLY A 10 -7.54 7.37 -0.38
N GLY A 11 -8.72 6.85 -0.71
CA GLY A 11 -9.39 5.81 0.06
C GLY A 11 -9.54 4.52 -0.75
N VAL A 12 -9.26 3.38 -0.13
CA VAL A 12 -9.50 2.05 -0.71
C VAL A 12 -10.40 1.24 0.22
N PHE A 13 -11.51 0.74 -0.32
CA PHE A 13 -12.48 -0.08 0.41
C PHE A 13 -12.09 -1.56 0.29
N LEU A 14 -11.41 -2.08 1.31
CA LEU A 14 -11.09 -3.49 1.47
C LEU A 14 -12.08 -4.13 2.45
N SER A 15 -11.65 -5.19 3.16
CA SER A 15 -12.32 -5.64 4.39
C SER A 15 -12.41 -4.51 5.44
N ARG A 16 -11.53 -3.51 5.31
CA ARG A 16 -11.48 -2.27 6.07
C ARG A 16 -11.23 -1.10 5.13
N VAL A 17 -11.65 0.09 5.53
CA VAL A 17 -11.36 1.31 4.76
C VAL A 17 -9.95 1.77 5.10
N VAL A 18 -9.06 1.80 4.10
CA VAL A 18 -7.72 2.36 4.22
C VAL A 18 -7.71 3.73 3.59
N VAL A 19 -7.35 4.76 4.36
CA VAL A 19 -7.24 6.15 3.89
C VAL A 19 -5.79 6.60 4.02
N GLN A 20 -5.22 7.15 2.95
CA GLN A 20 -3.84 7.66 2.94
C GLN A 20 -3.79 9.05 2.29
N PRO A 21 -2.94 9.96 2.79
CA PRO A 21 -2.71 11.24 2.13
C PRO A 21 -2.00 11.02 0.79
N LEU A 22 -2.59 11.58 -0.29
CA LEU A 22 -1.99 11.62 -1.63
C LEU A 22 -1.16 12.89 -1.83
N THR A 23 -1.44 13.93 -1.05
CA THR A 23 -0.68 15.17 -1.01
C THR A 23 -0.37 15.55 0.42
N ASP A 24 0.68 16.33 0.61
CA ASP A 24 0.91 17.05 1.86
C ASP A 24 -0.23 18.04 2.16
N LEU A 25 -0.20 18.64 3.36
CA LEU A 25 -1.09 19.73 3.73
C LEU A 25 -0.73 20.99 2.94
N ILE A 26 -1.66 21.44 2.09
CA ILE A 26 -1.49 22.60 1.23
C ILE A 26 -2.15 23.82 1.88
N PRO A 27 -1.41 24.90 2.17
CA PRO A 27 -2.00 26.12 2.67
C PRO A 27 -2.82 26.80 1.57
N LEU A 28 -4.04 27.22 1.91
CA LEU A 28 -4.89 28.07 1.06
C LEU A 28 -4.82 29.55 1.47
N THR A 29 -4.07 29.84 2.53
CA THR A 29 -3.72 31.21 2.91
C THR A 29 -2.61 31.71 1.99
N ILE A 30 -3.00 32.08 0.77
CA ILE A 30 -2.11 32.64 -0.26
C ILE A 30 -2.27 34.16 -0.35
N ASN A 31 -1.22 34.84 -0.79
CA ASN A 31 -1.29 36.24 -1.16
C ASN A 31 -1.95 36.37 -2.54
N LEU A 32 -3.13 36.98 -2.61
CA LEU A 32 -3.85 37.16 -3.88
C LEU A 32 -3.14 38.12 -4.86
N GLN A 33 -2.19 38.94 -4.39
CA GLN A 33 -1.37 39.78 -5.24
C GLN A 33 -0.18 39.01 -5.85
N ASP A 34 0.16 37.85 -5.28
CA ASP A 34 1.15 36.94 -5.85
C ASP A 34 0.48 36.02 -6.87
N PHE A 35 0.62 36.40 -8.15
CA PHE A 35 0.03 35.63 -9.25
C PHE A 35 0.59 34.21 -9.37
N ASP A 36 1.80 33.94 -8.88
CA ASP A 36 2.37 32.59 -8.93
C ASP A 36 1.76 31.69 -7.85
N GLU A 37 1.50 32.22 -6.64
CA GLU A 37 0.74 31.49 -5.61
C GLU A 37 -0.69 31.19 -6.06
N VAL A 38 -1.37 32.18 -6.62
CA VAL A 38 -2.72 32.02 -7.19
C VAL A 38 -2.72 30.97 -8.30
N ARG A 39 -1.76 31.05 -9.23
CA ARG A 39 -1.62 30.09 -10.33
C ARG A 39 -1.31 28.69 -9.83
N ARG A 40 -0.51 28.52 -8.78
CA ARG A 40 -0.21 27.22 -8.17
C ARG A 40 -1.48 26.56 -7.64
N ILE A 41 -2.29 27.29 -6.88
CA ILE A 41 -3.56 26.78 -6.34
C ILE A 41 -4.58 26.51 -7.46
N ALA A 42 -4.69 27.41 -8.44
CA ALA A 42 -5.58 27.19 -9.59
C ALA A 42 -5.22 25.93 -10.38
N ARG A 43 -3.91 25.71 -10.63
CA ARG A 43 -3.42 24.49 -11.29
C ARG A 43 -3.72 23.24 -10.48
N LEU A 44 -3.58 23.28 -9.16
CA LEU A 44 -3.94 22.18 -8.27
C LEU A 44 -5.41 21.80 -8.46
N PHE A 45 -6.33 22.75 -8.31
CA PHE A 45 -7.77 22.47 -8.45
C PHE A 45 -8.15 22.05 -9.88
N TYR A 46 -7.54 22.65 -10.90
CA TYR A 46 -7.75 22.23 -12.28
C TYR A 46 -7.30 20.78 -12.51
N SER A 47 -6.11 20.42 -12.02
CA SER A 47 -5.59 19.05 -12.13
C SER A 47 -6.47 18.04 -11.38
N LEU A 48 -6.94 18.41 -10.18
CA LEU A 48 -7.86 17.59 -9.40
C LEU A 48 -9.20 17.39 -10.14
N SER A 49 -9.77 18.45 -10.72
CA SER A 49 -11.00 18.36 -11.51
C SER A 49 -10.83 17.40 -12.68
N ARG A 50 -9.71 17.49 -13.42
CA ARG A 50 -9.43 16.59 -14.54
C ARG A 50 -9.25 15.14 -14.08
N ALA A 51 -8.54 14.93 -12.96
CA ALA A 51 -8.34 13.61 -12.39
C ALA A 51 -9.69 12.98 -11.98
N LEU A 52 -10.59 13.73 -11.34
CA LEU A 52 -11.92 13.25 -10.97
C LEU A 52 -12.78 12.90 -12.19
N GLN A 53 -12.72 13.70 -13.26
CA GLN A 53 -13.40 13.39 -14.53
C GLN A 53 -12.86 12.10 -15.15
N GLN A 54 -11.53 11.95 -15.23
CA GLN A 54 -10.90 10.73 -15.75
C GLN A 54 -11.24 9.50 -14.90
N LEU A 55 -11.24 9.65 -13.58
CA LEU A 55 -11.59 8.60 -12.65
C LEU A 55 -13.06 8.17 -12.81
N SER A 56 -13.97 9.14 -12.97
CA SER A 56 -15.38 8.86 -13.26
C SER A 56 -15.55 8.09 -14.58
N LEU A 57 -14.89 8.54 -15.65
CA LEU A 57 -14.94 7.87 -16.96
C LEU A 57 -14.37 6.45 -16.88
N PHE A 58 -13.28 6.25 -16.13
CA PHE A 58 -12.70 4.94 -15.92
C PHE A 58 -13.68 4.00 -15.22
N TYR A 59 -14.24 4.41 -14.07
CA TYR A 59 -15.16 3.56 -13.30
C TYR A 59 -16.49 3.29 -14.00
N GLN A 60 -16.99 4.22 -14.82
CA GLN A 60 -18.19 3.99 -15.63
C GLN A 60 -18.01 2.86 -16.65
N ASN A 61 -16.79 2.65 -17.14
CA ASN A 61 -16.47 1.62 -18.13
C ASN A 61 -15.85 0.36 -17.51
N LEU A 62 -15.66 0.34 -16.19
CA LEU A 62 -15.00 -0.75 -15.49
C LEU A 62 -15.96 -1.94 -15.35
N LYS A 63 -15.65 -3.03 -16.05
CA LYS A 63 -16.31 -4.32 -15.84
C LYS A 63 -15.68 -5.00 -14.63
N LEU A 64 -16.45 -5.12 -13.55
CA LEU A 64 -16.00 -5.80 -12.35
C LEU A 64 -16.17 -7.31 -12.52
N THR A 65 -15.08 -8.05 -12.43
CA THR A 65 -15.12 -9.49 -12.14
C THR A 65 -15.06 -9.67 -10.62
N PRO A 66 -16.03 -10.38 -10.01
CA PRO A 66 -15.95 -10.71 -8.60
C PRO A 66 -14.65 -11.47 -8.33
N SER A 67 -13.80 -10.92 -7.47
CA SER A 67 -12.54 -11.55 -7.08
C SER A 67 -12.22 -11.21 -5.63
N ASP A 68 -11.96 -12.25 -4.84
CA ASP A 68 -11.50 -12.11 -3.46
C ASP A 68 -10.08 -11.52 -3.39
N GLN A 69 -9.37 -11.44 -4.52
CA GLN A 69 -8.03 -10.86 -4.61
C GLN A 69 -7.99 -9.42 -4.07
N ARG A 70 -9.10 -8.68 -4.11
CA ARG A 70 -9.16 -7.33 -3.53
C ARG A 70 -8.83 -7.33 -2.04
N PHE A 71 -9.11 -8.41 -1.31
CA PHE A 71 -8.86 -8.51 0.13
C PHE A 71 -7.44 -8.94 0.50
N PHE A 72 -6.60 -9.21 -0.51
CA PHE A 72 -5.24 -9.71 -0.31
C PHE A 72 -4.22 -8.84 -1.05
N PRO A 73 -2.98 -8.77 -0.56
CA PRO A 73 -1.90 -8.09 -1.28
C PRO A 73 -1.71 -8.68 -2.69
N TYR A 74 -1.31 -7.83 -3.64
CA TYR A 74 -1.12 -8.25 -5.02
C TYR A 74 0.09 -9.18 -5.20
N ILE A 75 1.14 -8.99 -4.39
CA ILE A 75 2.38 -9.76 -4.50
C ILE A 75 2.10 -11.19 -4.03
N ARG A 76 2.28 -12.16 -4.93
CA ARG A 76 1.99 -13.60 -4.72
C ARG A 76 3.16 -14.53 -5.12
N GLN A 77 4.33 -13.94 -5.37
CA GLN A 77 5.55 -14.65 -5.72
C GLN A 77 6.77 -13.94 -5.13
N PHE A 78 7.82 -14.70 -4.81
CA PHE A 78 9.12 -14.16 -4.40
C PHE A 78 10.29 -14.98 -4.93
N PRO A 79 11.42 -14.35 -5.25
CA PRO A 79 12.63 -15.07 -5.62
C PRO A 79 13.29 -15.69 -4.38
N PHE A 80 13.69 -16.95 -4.48
CA PHE A 80 14.46 -17.67 -3.48
C PHE A 80 15.40 -18.67 -4.15
N LYS A 81 16.71 -18.55 -3.87
CA LYS A 81 17.76 -19.42 -4.43
C LYS A 81 17.72 -19.57 -5.96
N GLY A 82 17.32 -18.50 -6.68
CA GLY A 82 17.26 -18.48 -8.14
C GLY A 82 15.94 -18.98 -8.73
N GLU A 83 14.97 -19.36 -7.90
CA GLU A 83 13.63 -19.77 -8.33
C GLU A 83 12.57 -18.80 -7.80
N ASP A 84 11.54 -18.53 -8.61
CA ASP A 84 10.37 -17.78 -8.16
C ASP A 84 9.38 -18.72 -7.50
N ILE A 85 9.15 -18.50 -6.20
CA ILE A 85 8.23 -19.30 -5.40
C ILE A 85 6.87 -18.61 -5.36
N ASN A 86 5.86 -19.27 -5.93
CA ASN A 86 4.46 -18.87 -5.83
C ASN A 86 3.83 -19.24 -4.50
N PHE A 87 2.87 -18.42 -4.06
CA PHE A 87 2.07 -18.69 -2.88
C PHE A 87 0.68 -18.02 -2.95
N THR A 88 -0.24 -18.54 -2.16
CA THR A 88 -1.61 -18.03 -2.03
C THR A 88 -1.87 -17.58 -0.60
N TYR A 89 -2.45 -16.39 -0.43
CA TYR A 89 -2.85 -15.89 0.89
C TYR A 89 -4.02 -16.68 1.47
N ILE A 90 -4.01 -16.82 2.80
CA ILE A 90 -5.11 -17.44 3.55
C ILE A 90 -5.86 -16.35 4.32
N ASN A 91 -5.17 -15.61 5.19
CA ASN A 91 -5.74 -14.56 6.03
C ASN A 91 -4.65 -13.65 6.64
N GLU A 92 -5.05 -12.52 7.21
CA GLU A 92 -4.21 -11.71 8.09
C GLU A 92 -3.92 -12.47 9.39
N ILE A 93 -2.70 -12.36 9.92
CA ILE A 93 -2.32 -13.05 11.17
C ILE A 93 -2.81 -12.29 12.41
N PHE A 94 -2.83 -10.96 12.32
CA PHE A 94 -3.21 -10.08 13.42
C PHE A 94 -4.28 -9.10 12.99
N ASP A 95 -5.16 -8.76 13.91
CA ASP A 95 -6.08 -7.61 13.80
C ASP A 95 -5.35 -6.30 14.14
N ASP A 96 -4.16 -6.08 13.56
CA ASP A 96 -3.37 -4.87 13.72
C ASP A 96 -2.95 -4.36 12.34
N HIS A 97 -3.65 -3.33 11.88
CA HIS A 97 -3.47 -2.71 10.56
C HIS A 97 -2.11 -2.01 10.40
N THR A 98 -1.37 -1.76 11.48
CA THR A 98 0.01 -1.27 11.40
C THR A 98 1.00 -2.38 11.03
N ARG A 99 0.58 -3.64 11.15
CA ARG A 99 1.40 -4.83 10.88
C ARG A 99 0.87 -5.55 9.65
N THR A 100 1.49 -5.27 8.51
CA THR A 100 1.23 -5.94 7.24
C THR A 100 1.82 -7.36 7.22
N ILE A 101 1.23 -8.25 8.01
CA ILE A 101 1.66 -9.65 8.20
C ILE A 101 0.52 -10.60 7.83
N TRP A 102 0.82 -11.51 6.90
CA TRP A 102 -0.16 -12.40 6.29
C TRP A 102 0.26 -13.86 6.42
N LYS A 103 -0.73 -14.74 6.59
CA LYS A 103 -0.54 -16.18 6.45
C LYS A 103 -0.75 -16.57 4.99
N ALA A 104 0.17 -17.37 4.46
CA ALA A 104 0.08 -17.85 3.09
C ALA A 104 0.51 -19.32 2.98
N LYS A 105 0.23 -19.93 1.84
CA LYS A 105 0.55 -21.32 1.52
C LYS A 105 1.24 -21.39 0.18
N LYS A 106 2.41 -22.03 0.13
CA LYS A 106 3.11 -22.37 -1.12
C LYS A 106 2.37 -23.48 -1.86
N GLU A 107 2.67 -23.65 -3.15
CA GLU A 107 2.11 -24.74 -3.97
C GLU A 107 2.38 -26.13 -3.38
N ASN A 108 3.58 -26.35 -2.81
CA ASN A 108 3.96 -27.61 -2.15
C ASN A 108 3.25 -27.86 -0.80
N GLY A 109 2.35 -26.98 -0.39
CA GLY A 109 1.57 -27.11 0.83
C GLY A 109 2.19 -26.46 2.07
N GLN A 110 3.45 -26.01 2.00
CA GLN A 110 4.14 -25.39 3.13
C GLN A 110 3.48 -24.05 3.51
N ILE A 111 3.18 -23.88 4.80
CA ILE A 111 2.70 -22.61 5.35
C ILE A 111 3.86 -21.64 5.53
N ILE A 112 3.64 -20.39 5.11
CA ILE A 112 4.57 -19.28 5.27
C ILE A 112 3.90 -18.08 5.91
N VAL A 113 4.73 -17.20 6.45
CA VAL A 113 4.33 -15.87 6.92
C VAL A 113 4.91 -14.83 5.97
N VAL A 114 4.07 -14.00 5.37
CA VAL A 114 4.50 -12.92 4.50
C VAL A 114 4.45 -11.62 5.28
N LYS A 115 5.60 -10.98 5.46
CA LYS A 115 5.71 -9.68 6.15
C LYS A 115 6.22 -8.63 5.18
N PHE A 116 5.43 -7.58 5.02
CA PHE A 116 5.89 -6.38 4.32
C PHE A 116 6.59 -5.46 5.31
N THR A 117 7.79 -5.00 4.94
CA THR A 117 8.55 -4.06 5.75
C THR A 117 9.36 -3.13 4.86
N PRO A 118 9.47 -1.83 5.20
CA PRO A 118 10.33 -0.91 4.46
C PRO A 118 11.82 -1.26 4.60
N LYS A 119 12.22 -1.83 5.74
CA LYS A 119 13.61 -2.23 6.02
C LYS A 119 13.60 -3.58 6.71
N TYR A 120 14.16 -4.58 6.04
CA TYR A 120 14.34 -5.90 6.63
C TYR A 120 15.71 -6.00 7.29
N ASN A 121 15.74 -6.35 8.59
CA ASN A 121 16.98 -6.64 9.30
C ASN A 121 17.20 -8.15 9.32
N ILE A 122 18.06 -8.62 8.42
CA ILE A 122 18.39 -10.05 8.29
C ILE A 122 19.17 -10.58 9.49
N GLU A 123 20.01 -9.76 10.12
CA GLU A 123 20.80 -10.15 11.30
C GLU A 123 19.88 -10.41 12.49
N ALA A 124 18.96 -9.48 12.78
CA ALA A 124 17.96 -9.67 13.81
C ALA A 124 17.09 -10.91 13.56
N HIS A 125 16.77 -11.19 12.29
CA HIS A 125 16.04 -12.40 11.93
C HIS A 125 16.85 -13.68 12.19
N ASN A 126 18.13 -13.71 11.82
CA ASN A 126 19.02 -14.86 12.05
C ASN A 126 19.26 -15.11 13.55
N ILE A 127 19.31 -14.04 14.35
CA ILE A 127 19.40 -14.15 15.81
C ILE A 127 18.09 -14.72 16.37
N CYS A 128 16.93 -14.20 15.95
CA CYS A 128 15.64 -14.72 16.39
C CYS A 128 15.41 -16.18 15.96
N SER A 129 15.86 -16.58 14.77
CA SER A 129 15.71 -17.97 14.29
C SER A 129 16.62 -18.96 15.03
N SER A 130 17.75 -18.50 15.56
CA SER A 130 18.65 -19.34 16.36
C SER A 130 18.25 -19.43 17.84
N ILE A 131 17.53 -18.42 18.37
CA ILE A 131 17.13 -18.36 19.79
C ILE A 131 15.66 -18.79 20.03
N PHE A 132 14.74 -18.58 19.08
CA PHE A 132 13.32 -18.88 19.23
C PHE A 132 12.84 -20.04 18.32
N VAL A 133 11.70 -20.64 18.70
CA VAL A 133 11.08 -21.85 18.09
C VAL A 133 10.99 -21.78 16.55
N PRO A 134 11.30 -22.89 15.83
CA PRO A 134 11.42 -22.95 14.36
C PRO A 134 10.15 -22.60 13.55
N GLN A 135 9.00 -22.40 14.18
CA GLN A 135 7.76 -22.02 13.49
C GLN A 135 7.78 -20.57 12.97
N ILE A 136 8.64 -19.72 13.52
CA ILE A 136 8.88 -18.34 13.04
C ILE A 136 9.78 -18.33 11.78
N CYS A 137 10.47 -19.43 11.45
CA CYS A 137 11.52 -19.48 10.43
C CYS A 137 11.02 -19.51 8.97
N SER A 138 9.71 -19.54 8.72
CA SER A 138 9.15 -19.45 7.35
C SER A 138 8.61 -18.05 7.04
N ILE A 139 9.27 -17.00 7.57
CA ILE A 139 8.94 -15.62 7.22
C ILE A 139 9.58 -15.27 5.88
N VAL A 140 8.74 -15.04 4.89
CA VAL A 140 9.14 -14.34 3.66
C VAL A 140 9.01 -12.85 3.95
N ALA A 141 10.15 -12.19 4.11
CA ALA A 141 10.19 -10.74 4.20
C ALA A 141 10.29 -10.16 2.79
N MET A 142 9.22 -9.49 2.37
CA MET A 142 9.23 -8.71 1.14
C MET A 142 9.58 -7.27 1.48
N ILE A 143 10.74 -6.83 0.98
CA ILE A 143 11.10 -5.42 1.05
C ILE A 143 10.19 -4.68 0.08
N MET A 144 9.30 -3.87 0.63
CA MET A 144 8.52 -2.92 -0.15
C MET A 144 9.47 -1.82 -0.62
N LYS A 145 10.03 -1.93 -1.82
CA LYS A 145 10.40 -0.72 -2.56
C LYS A 145 9.08 0.00 -2.81
N GLN A 146 8.91 1.19 -2.26
CA GLN A 146 7.75 2.05 -2.49
C GLN A 146 7.45 2.15 -4.00
N LYS A 147 6.54 1.31 -4.47
CA LYS A 147 5.72 1.47 -5.67
C LYS A 147 4.32 1.04 -5.28
N LEU A 148 3.78 1.68 -4.25
CA LEU A 148 2.38 1.49 -3.85
C LEU A 148 1.41 2.35 -4.68
N PHE A 149 1.94 3.20 -5.57
CA PHE A 149 1.15 3.86 -6.60
C PHE A 149 1.90 3.76 -7.92
N GLY A 150 1.67 2.67 -8.64
CA GLY A 150 1.86 2.62 -10.08
C GLY A 150 0.61 3.16 -10.74
N ILE A 151 0.55 4.48 -10.85
CA ILE A 151 -0.19 5.18 -11.91
C ILE A 151 0.87 5.82 -12.79
#